data_AF-A0A6U4U709-F1
#
_entry.id   AF-A0A6U4U709-F1
#
_cell.length_a   1.000
_cell.length_b   1.000
_cell.length_c   1.000
_cell.angle_alpha   90.00
_cell.angle_beta   90.00
_cell.angle_gamma   90.00
#
_symmetry.space_group_name_H-M   'P 1'
#
loop_
_entity.id
_entity.type
_entity.pdbx_description
1 polymer ?
#
loop_
_entity_poly.entity_id
_entity_poly.type
_entity_poly.pdbx_seq_one_letter_code
_entity_poly.pdbx_strand_id
1 'polypeptide(L)'
;MGVLLSKLWGMVGGDRQYKTVVLGLNNAGKTSVLYSLLLGKLVPTQPTLGSNVEEFEYRNLKFVAWDLGGQELLRHSWSLFYANTDAVIVVIDSADPEGFPAIKQELVKLL
;
A
#
# COMPACT_ATOMS: atom_id res chain seq x y z
N MET A 1 -11.96 -37.19 -11.87
CA MET A 1 -12.15 -36.82 -10.45
C MET A 1 -11.35 -35.60 -9.99
N GLY A 2 -10.17 -35.30 -10.56
CA GLY A 2 -9.36 -34.13 -10.14
C GLY A 2 -9.94 -32.75 -10.50
N VAL A 3 -10.68 -32.62 -11.60
CA VAL A 3 -11.24 -31.33 -12.07
C VAL A 3 -12.37 -30.82 -11.15
N LEU A 4 -13.12 -31.73 -10.53
CA LEU A 4 -14.20 -31.36 -9.62
C LEU A 4 -13.64 -30.92 -8.25
N LEU A 5 -12.60 -31.61 -7.76
CA LEU A 5 -11.89 -31.25 -6.55
C LEU A 5 -11.13 -29.92 -6.70
N SER A 6 -10.52 -29.65 -7.86
CA SER A 6 -9.85 -28.36 -8.11
C SER A 6 -10.84 -27.20 -8.19
N LYS A 7 -12.05 -27.41 -8.72
CA LYS A 7 -13.14 -26.42 -8.69
C LYS A 7 -13.65 -26.18 -7.27
N LEU A 8 -13.82 -27.24 -6.48
CA LEU A 8 -14.22 -27.13 -5.08
C LEU A 8 -13.13 -26.46 -4.22
N TRP A 9 -11.85 -26.74 -4.46
CA TRP A 9 -10.74 -26.07 -3.78
C TRP A 9 -10.61 -24.59 -4.16
N GLY A 10 -10.91 -24.25 -5.43
CA GLY A 10 -11.06 -22.86 -5.88
C GLY A 10 -12.26 -22.14 -5.25
N MET A 11 -13.30 -22.87 -4.84
CA MET A 11 -14.46 -22.33 -4.13
C MET A 11 -14.24 -22.20 -2.61
N VAL A 12 -13.33 -23.00 -2.01
CA VAL A 12 -13.00 -22.91 -0.57
C VAL A 12 -11.79 -21.98 -0.29
N GLY A 13 -10.98 -21.65 -1.29
CA GLY A 13 -9.77 -20.83 -1.15
C GLY A 13 -9.85 -19.36 -1.63
N GLY A 14 -11.04 -18.81 -1.88
CA GLY A 14 -11.21 -17.75 -2.88
C GLY A 14 -11.36 -16.28 -2.45
N ASP A 15 -11.38 -15.93 -1.15
CA ASP A 15 -11.77 -14.56 -0.73
C ASP A 15 -10.83 -13.90 0.29
N ARG A 16 -9.60 -14.39 0.44
CA ARG A 16 -8.62 -13.70 1.28
C ARG A 16 -8.26 -12.34 0.66
N GLN A 17 -8.61 -11.27 1.36
CA GLN A 17 -8.10 -9.93 1.11
C GLN A 17 -6.79 -9.73 1.88
N TYR A 18 -5.79 -9.19 1.20
CA TYR A 18 -4.50 -8.85 1.79
C TYR A 18 -4.49 -7.37 2.15
N LYS A 19 -4.42 -7.08 3.44
CA LYS A 19 -4.29 -5.70 3.92
C LYS A 19 -2.88 -5.21 3.63
N THR A 20 -2.77 -4.14 2.86
CA THR A 20 -1.50 -3.51 2.50
C THR A 20 -1.49 -2.08 3.02
N VAL A 21 -0.36 -1.63 3.56
CA VAL A 21 -0.16 -0.22 3.93
C VAL A 21 0.86 0.39 2.98
N VAL A 22 0.53 1.52 2.37
CA VAL A 22 1.41 2.29 1.50
C VAL A 22 1.88 3.53 2.27
N LEU A 23 3.18 3.64 2.51
CA LEU A 23 3.79 4.72 3.29
C LEU A 23 5.05 5.27 2.63
N GLY A 24 5.52 6.41 3.13
CA GLY A 24 6.58 7.19 2.49
C GLY A 24 6.37 8.69 2.72
N LEU A 25 7.42 9.47 2.50
CA LEU A 25 7.40 10.92 2.75
C LEU A 25 6.36 11.65 1.89
N ASN A 26 6.07 12.90 2.26
CA ASN A 26 5.19 13.73 1.46
C ASN A 26 5.75 13.87 0.05
N ASN A 27 4.88 13.89 -0.96
CA ASN A 27 5.27 13.99 -2.37
C ASN A 27 6.13 12.82 -2.93
N ALA A 28 6.37 11.74 -2.17
CA ALA A 28 7.18 10.61 -2.64
C ALA A 28 6.57 9.80 -3.81
N GLY A 29 5.35 10.13 -4.26
CA GLY A 29 4.68 9.42 -5.36
C GLY A 29 3.83 8.22 -4.97
N LYS A 30 3.47 8.06 -3.68
CA LYS A 30 2.65 6.93 -3.16
C LYS A 30 1.36 6.68 -3.94
N THR A 31 0.50 7.70 -4.00
CA THR A 31 -0.79 7.63 -4.70
C THR A 31 -0.59 7.39 -6.20
N SER A 32 0.42 8.01 -6.81
CA SER A 32 0.74 7.81 -8.23
C SER A 32 1.17 6.37 -8.53
N VAL A 33 2.01 5.78 -7.69
CA VAL A 33 2.43 4.37 -7.81
C VAL A 33 1.23 3.45 -7.62
N LEU A 34 0.43 3.68 -6.57
CA LEU A 34 -0.77 2.90 -6.32
C LEU A 34 -1.71 2.96 -7.54
N TYR A 35 -2.07 4.16 -7.99
CA TYR A 35 -3.01 4.33 -9.11
C TYR A 35 -2.45 3.82 -10.43
N SER A 36 -1.14 3.90 -10.64
CA SER A 36 -0.52 3.27 -11.80
C SER A 36 -0.67 1.76 -11.79
N LEU A 37 -0.59 1.11 -10.60
CA LEU A 37 -0.85 -0.33 -10.45
C LEU A 37 -2.34 -0.66 -10.63
N LEU A 38 -3.23 0.22 -10.15
CA LEU A 38 -4.69 0.06 -10.23
C LEU A 38 -5.23 0.22 -11.65
N LEU A 39 -4.85 1.31 -12.31
CA LEU A 39 -5.49 1.81 -13.53
C LEU A 39 -4.68 1.53 -14.79
N GLY A 40 -3.44 1.06 -14.64
CA GLY A 40 -2.51 0.86 -15.75
C GLY A 40 -2.09 2.15 -16.47
N LYS A 41 -2.38 3.32 -15.89
CA LYS A 41 -2.03 4.64 -16.44
C LYS A 41 -1.69 5.62 -15.34
N LEU A 42 -0.85 6.59 -15.68
CA LEU A 42 -0.55 7.72 -14.79
C LEU A 42 -1.73 8.70 -14.80
N VAL A 43 -2.22 9.01 -13.60
CA VAL A 43 -3.27 10.00 -13.38
C VAL A 43 -2.71 11.10 -12.48
N PRO A 44 -2.96 12.39 -12.74
CA PRO A 44 -2.60 13.46 -11.83
C PRO A 44 -3.26 13.26 -10.47
N THR A 45 -2.47 13.33 -9.39
CA THR A 45 -2.94 13.16 -8.01
C THR A 45 -2.69 14.43 -7.19
N GLN A 46 -3.48 14.64 -6.14
CA GLN A 46 -3.22 15.66 -5.13
C GLN A 46 -2.59 15.01 -3.87
N PRO A 47 -1.89 15.78 -3.03
CA PRO A 47 -1.35 15.25 -1.77
C PRO A 47 -2.45 14.67 -0.88
N THR A 48 -2.27 13.43 -0.44
CA THR A 48 -3.21 12.76 0.48
C THR A 48 -3.19 13.45 1.86
N LEU A 49 -4.36 13.89 2.31
CA LEU A 49 -4.59 14.36 3.67
C LEU A 49 -5.11 13.18 4.52
N GLY A 50 -4.39 12.81 5.58
CA GLY A 50 -4.80 11.68 6.42
C GLY A 50 -4.53 10.32 5.76
N SER A 51 -5.56 9.63 5.30
CA SER A 51 -5.47 8.30 4.69
C SER A 51 -6.56 8.09 3.63
N ASN A 52 -6.25 7.31 2.60
CA ASN A 52 -7.21 6.82 1.62
C ASN A 52 -7.21 5.28 1.58
N VAL A 53 -8.34 4.66 1.22
CA VAL A 53 -8.46 3.19 1.09
C VAL A 53 -8.82 2.85 -0.35
N GLU A 54 -8.02 2.00 -0.97
CA GLU A 54 -8.24 1.51 -2.32
C GLU A 54 -8.25 -0.02 -2.33
N GLU A 55 -9.26 -0.60 -2.99
CA GLU A 55 -9.35 -2.04 -3.19
C GLU A 55 -8.96 -2.40 -4.60
N PHE A 56 -8.15 -3.45 -4.77
CA PHE A 56 -7.71 -3.86 -6.08
C PHE A 56 -7.35 -5.31 -6.22
N GLU A 57 -7.44 -5.79 -7.45
CA GLU A 57 -7.04 -7.14 -7.81
C GLU A 57 -5.78 -7.07 -8.66
N TYR A 58 -4.74 -7.79 -8.22
CA TYR A 58 -3.57 -8.03 -9.03
C TYR A 58 -3.40 -9.53 -9.21
N ARG A 59 -3.54 -9.99 -10.46
CA ARG A 59 -3.65 -11.41 -10.82
C ARG A 59 -4.88 -12.05 -10.15
N ASN A 60 -4.68 -12.98 -9.24
CA ASN A 60 -5.73 -13.69 -8.51
C ASN A 60 -5.72 -13.35 -7.00
N LEU A 61 -5.10 -12.23 -6.62
CA LEU A 61 -5.00 -11.76 -5.24
C LEU A 61 -5.78 -10.45 -5.09
N LYS A 62 -6.59 -10.35 -4.03
CA LYS A 62 -7.34 -9.15 -3.66
C LYS A 62 -6.57 -8.38 -2.59
N PHE A 63 -6.35 -7.10 -2.81
CA PHE A 63 -5.63 -6.22 -1.91
C PHE A 63 -6.56 -5.11 -1.41
N VAL A 64 -6.38 -4.72 -0.14
CA VAL A 64 -6.96 -3.51 0.44
C VAL A 64 -5.79 -2.62 0.86
N ALA A 65 -5.48 -1.62 0.04
CA ALA A 65 -4.37 -0.71 0.27
C ALA A 65 -4.81 0.54 1.04
N TRP A 66 -4.12 0.81 2.14
CA TRP A 66 -4.23 2.04 2.91
C TRP A 66 -3.10 3.00 2.48
N ASP A 67 -3.41 3.99 1.65
CA ASP A 67 -2.48 5.06 1.24
C ASP A 67 -2.44 6.14 2.32
N LEU A 68 -1.31 6.28 3.00
CA LEU A 68 -1.16 7.18 4.13
C LEU A 68 -0.53 8.52 3.73
N GLY A 69 -0.99 9.60 4.32
CA GLY A 69 -0.42 10.93 4.16
C GLY A 69 1.05 10.98 4.60
N GLY A 70 1.90 11.60 3.77
CA GLY A 70 3.35 11.65 3.99
C GLY A 70 3.87 12.84 4.81
N GLN A 71 2.96 13.76 5.16
CA GLN A 71 3.28 14.99 5.87
C GLN A 71 3.84 14.68 7.25
N GLU A 72 4.91 15.36 7.65
CA GLU A 72 5.60 15.12 8.92
C GLU A 72 4.63 15.13 10.11
N LEU A 73 3.72 16.10 10.15
CA LEU A 73 2.70 16.23 11.18
C LEU A 73 1.74 15.05 11.27
N LEU A 74 1.60 14.23 10.22
CA LEU A 74 0.69 13.09 10.18
C LEU A 74 1.39 11.74 10.40
N ARG A 75 2.73 11.66 10.30
CA ARG A 75 3.45 10.37 10.34
C ARG A 75 3.31 9.63 11.66
N HIS A 76 3.09 10.34 12.77
CA HIS A 76 2.82 9.75 14.07
C HIS A 76 1.59 8.84 14.08
N SER A 77 0.64 9.05 13.17
CA SER A 77 -0.59 8.25 13.04
C SER A 77 -0.40 6.98 12.22
N TRP A 78 0.72 6.79 11.52
CA TRP A 78 0.91 5.62 10.66
C TRP A 78 0.80 4.30 11.43
N SER A 79 1.28 4.27 12.67
CA SER A 79 1.23 3.11 13.55
C SER A 79 -0.19 2.59 13.81
N LEU A 80 -1.20 3.45 13.72
CA LEU A 80 -2.61 3.07 13.87
C LEU A 80 -3.08 2.12 12.75
N PHE A 81 -2.38 2.10 11.61
CA PHE A 81 -2.77 1.31 10.44
C PHE A 81 -2.07 -0.05 10.36
N TYR A 82 -1.03 -0.30 11.17
CA TYR A 82 -0.19 -1.50 11.03
C TYR A 82 -0.84 -2.78 11.51
N ALA A 83 -1.80 -2.72 12.44
CA ALA A 83 -2.48 -3.90 12.96
C ALA A 83 -3.09 -4.75 11.83
N ASN A 84 -2.80 -6.06 11.84
CA ASN A 84 -3.26 -7.03 10.84
C ASN A 84 -2.85 -6.70 9.38
N THR A 85 -1.72 -6.02 9.19
CA THR A 85 -1.18 -5.75 7.85
C THR A 85 -0.41 -6.96 7.33
N ASP A 86 -0.75 -7.44 6.13
CA ASP A 86 -0.06 -8.54 5.46
C ASP A 86 1.21 -8.07 4.74
N ALA A 87 1.23 -6.82 4.25
CA ALA A 87 2.36 -6.25 3.53
C ALA A 87 2.47 -4.73 3.68
N VAL A 88 3.70 -4.21 3.65
CA VAL A 88 3.99 -2.78 3.64
C VAL A 88 4.71 -2.42 2.35
N ILE A 89 4.22 -1.39 1.66
CA ILE A 89 4.87 -0.79 0.49
C ILE A 89 5.44 0.56 0.92
N VAL A 90 6.75 0.70 0.83
CA VAL A 90 7.47 1.94 1.14
C VAL A 90 7.86 2.60 -0.17
N VAL A 91 7.36 3.81 -0.41
CA VAL A 91 7.72 4.60 -1.59
C VAL A 91 8.74 5.67 -1.19
N ILE A 92 9.89 5.65 -1.85
CA ILE A 92 11.00 6.56 -1.63
C ILE A 92 11.26 7.29 -2.94
N ASP A 93 11.24 8.62 -2.91
CA ASP A 93 11.63 9.42 -4.05
C ASP A 93 13.15 9.42 -4.20
N SER A 94 13.66 8.72 -5.22
CA SER A 94 15.09 8.67 -5.51
C SER A 94 15.69 10.02 -5.92
N ALA A 95 14.87 10.98 -6.33
CA ALA A 95 15.31 12.33 -6.69
C ALA A 95 15.37 13.29 -5.49
N ASP A 96 14.98 12.84 -4.29
CA ASP A 96 15.06 13.61 -3.04
C ASP A 96 15.98 12.92 -2.00
N PRO A 97 17.31 13.05 -2.14
CA PRO A 97 18.26 12.51 -1.17
C PRO A 97 18.16 13.15 0.22
N GLU A 98 17.65 14.39 0.31
CA GLU A 98 17.47 15.09 1.60
C GLU A 98 16.43 14.39 2.46
N GLY A 99 15.46 13.71 1.84
CA GLY A 99 14.47 12.87 2.52
C GLY A 99 15.01 11.56 3.09
N PHE A 100 16.18 11.05 2.64
CA PHE A 100 16.65 9.71 3.03
C PHE A 100 16.84 9.51 4.54
N PRO A 101 17.42 10.46 5.30
CA PRO A 101 17.53 10.33 6.75
C PRO A 101 16.15 10.26 7.42
N ALA A 102 15.19 11.07 6.95
CA ALA A 102 13.84 11.10 7.51
C ALA A 102 13.10 9.78 7.27
N ILE A 103 13.09 9.25 6.03
CA ILE A 103 12.43 7.97 5.76
C ILE A 103 13.12 6.81 6.48
N LYS A 104 14.46 6.83 6.60
CA LYS A 104 15.19 5.84 7.40
C LYS A 104 14.72 5.84 8.86
N GLN A 105 14.54 7.01 9.48
CA GLN A 105 14.02 7.11 10.84
C GLN A 105 12.61 6.53 10.95
N GLU A 106 11.73 6.81 9.99
CA GLU A 106 10.38 6.23 9.99
C GLU A 106 10.39 4.70 9.79
N LEU A 107 11.27 4.18 8.93
CA LEU A 107 11.44 2.73 8.73
C LEU A 107 11.95 2.02 9.98
N VAL A 108 12.82 2.67 10.76
CA VAL A 108 13.26 2.09 12.04
C VAL A 108 12.13 2.03 13.06
N LYS A 109 11.16 2.96 13.04
CA LYS A 109 9.98 2.90 13.92
C LYS A 109 8.96 1.82 13.52
N LEU A 110 9.06 1.30 12.29
CA LEU A 110 8.21 0.24 11.75
C LEU A 110 8.67 -1.16 12.16
N LEU A 111 9.97 -1.33 12.45
CA LEU A 111 10.61 -2.60 12.84
C LEU A 111 10.62 -2.77 14.37
#